data_AF-A0A434UJ64-F1
#
_entry.id   AF-A0A434UJ64-F1
#
_cell.length_a   1.000
_cell.length_b   1.000
_cell.length_c   1.000
_cell.angle_alpha   90.00
_cell.angle_beta   90.00
_cell.angle_gamma   90.00
#
_symmetry.space_group_name_H-M   'P 1'
#
loop_
_entity.id
_entity.type
_entity.pdbx_description
1 polymer ?
#
loop_
_entity_poly.entity_id
_entity_poly.type
_entity_poly.pdbx_seq_one_letter_code
_entity_poly.pdbx_strand_id
1 'polypeptide(L)'
;MMTDEGVELAVTWPRPGGLWRRLFASLIDYLVIFVALYALVAALFLMTDGGVKGRFWLNWKTCQSASLKGTGDPVLSRYDWQVCATSFFGLPVARWAAGTSTDAQSKAVSTLSIDLDSNGNFRTAALDLGFLQVLVLATYLLVMEGAFSRSLGKGVLALFVHDELDWHREGLALQKAVCRQLVKFLGYLPATLVGAFFAFQTWKTVPAPTLNYSRLEIVIAFAASALAILWPCWIALTVALGNEPIHDRVAGTTVRVLEVDQ
;
A
#
# COMPACT_ATOMS: atom_id res chain seq x y z
N MET A 1 60.36 11.65 -23.12
CA MET A 1 59.84 11.89 -21.77
C MET A 1 58.32 11.79 -21.88
N MET A 2 57.80 10.61 -21.59
CA MET A 2 56.39 10.23 -21.72
C MET A 2 55.72 10.65 -20.42
N THR A 3 54.79 11.60 -20.47
CA THR A 3 54.02 12.00 -19.28
C THR A 3 52.91 10.98 -19.06
N ASP A 4 53.11 10.24 -17.96
CA ASP A 4 52.15 9.51 -17.13
C ASP A 4 50.69 9.58 -17.60
N GLU A 5 50.22 8.46 -18.15
CA GLU A 5 48.82 8.21 -18.41
C GLU A 5 48.08 8.15 -17.07
N GLY A 6 47.01 8.93 -16.97
CA GLY A 6 46.12 8.96 -15.83
C GLY A 6 45.61 7.56 -15.51
N VAL A 7 46.11 7.01 -14.40
CA VAL A 7 45.47 5.88 -13.73
C VAL A 7 44.16 6.39 -13.17
N GLU A 8 43.08 6.33 -13.95
CA GLU A 8 41.74 6.22 -13.40
C GLU A 8 41.77 4.96 -12.53
N LEU A 9 41.93 5.14 -11.21
CA LEU A 9 41.69 4.09 -10.24
C LEU A 9 40.31 3.55 -10.56
N ALA A 10 40.24 2.32 -11.08
CA ALA A 10 39.01 1.62 -11.31
C ALA A 10 38.30 1.54 -9.95
N VAL A 11 37.34 2.44 -9.72
CA VAL A 11 36.56 2.49 -8.49
C VAL A 11 35.83 1.16 -8.41
N THR A 12 36.29 0.28 -7.53
CA THR A 12 35.70 -1.04 -7.34
C THR A 12 34.39 -0.85 -6.60
N TRP A 13 33.32 -0.68 -7.37
CA TRP A 13 31.98 -0.58 -6.82
C TRP A 13 31.62 -1.85 -6.04
N PRO A 14 31.00 -1.72 -4.85
CA PRO A 14 30.52 -2.89 -4.13
C PRO A 14 29.51 -3.67 -4.98
N ARG A 15 29.38 -4.97 -4.68
CA ARG A 15 28.53 -5.85 -5.49
C ARG A 15 27.08 -5.36 -5.56
N PRO A 16 26.40 -5.52 -6.71
CA PRO A 16 24.98 -5.18 -6.82
C PRO A 16 24.14 -5.98 -5.82
N GLY A 17 23.19 -5.33 -5.17
CA GLY A 17 22.18 -6.03 -4.37
C GLY A 17 21.29 -6.86 -5.29
N GLY A 18 21.36 -8.19 -5.20
CA GLY A 18 20.53 -9.08 -6.04
C GLY A 18 19.02 -8.90 -5.84
N LEU A 19 18.23 -9.37 -6.81
CA LEU A 19 16.76 -9.23 -6.83
C LEU A 19 16.10 -9.65 -5.51
N TRP A 20 16.42 -10.86 -5.02
CA TRP A 20 15.81 -11.40 -3.80
C TRP A 20 16.09 -10.55 -2.58
N ARG A 21 17.32 -10.05 -2.41
CA ARG A 21 17.65 -9.16 -1.29
C ARG A 21 16.88 -7.86 -1.38
N ARG A 22 16.76 -7.25 -2.57
CA ARG A 22 15.96 -6.04 -2.77
C ARG A 22 14.48 -6.28 -2.48
N LEU A 23 13.94 -7.43 -2.90
CA LEU A 23 12.54 -7.81 -2.68
C LEU A 23 12.26 -8.04 -1.19
N PHE A 24 13.10 -8.79 -0.49
CA PHE A 24 12.94 -9.01 0.95
C PHE A 24 13.13 -7.72 1.76
N ALA A 25 14.06 -6.85 1.37
CA ALA A 25 14.20 -5.53 2.00
C ALA A 25 12.90 -4.72 1.87
N SER A 26 12.34 -4.68 0.66
CA SER A 26 11.08 -4.00 0.40
C SER A 26 9.91 -4.63 1.17
N LEU A 27 9.90 -5.94 1.36
CA LEU A 27 8.89 -6.65 2.16
C LEU A 27 9.00 -6.27 3.64
N ILE A 28 10.21 -6.24 4.20
CA ILE A 28 10.45 -5.84 5.59
C ILE A 28 9.98 -4.39 5.80
N ASP A 29 10.37 -3.47 4.92
CA ASP A 29 9.95 -2.07 4.98
C ASP A 29 8.42 -1.92 4.90
N TYR A 30 7.80 -2.67 4.00
CA TYR A 30 6.34 -2.72 3.89
C TYR A 30 5.70 -3.22 5.17
N LEU A 31 6.21 -4.30 5.78
CA LEU A 31 5.68 -4.86 7.03
C LEU A 31 5.81 -3.89 8.20
N VAL A 32 6.93 -3.17 8.32
CA VAL A 32 7.12 -2.15 9.36
C VAL A 32 6.03 -1.07 9.28
N ILE A 33 5.82 -0.51 8.08
CA ILE A 33 4.81 0.52 7.87
C ILE A 33 3.39 -0.03 8.02
N PHE A 34 3.17 -1.25 7.54
CA PHE A 34 1.90 -1.94 7.66
C PHE A 34 1.51 -2.14 9.13
N VAL A 35 2.41 -2.61 9.98
CA VAL A 35 2.17 -2.79 11.42
C VAL A 35 1.85 -1.45 12.09
N ALA A 36 2.61 -0.39 11.78
CA ALA A 36 2.39 0.93 12.34
C ALA A 36 1.02 1.52 11.93
N LEU A 37 0.64 1.39 10.66
CA LEU A 37 -0.65 1.85 10.15
C LEU A 37 -1.81 1.09 10.77
N TYR A 38 -1.70 -0.22 10.91
CA TYR A 38 -2.74 -1.02 11.54
C TYR A 38 -2.92 -0.67 13.01
N ALA A 39 -1.83 -0.47 13.75
CA ALA A 39 -1.90 -0.01 15.14
C ALA A 39 -2.60 1.35 15.25
N LEU A 40 -2.23 2.30 14.37
CA LEU A 40 -2.88 3.61 14.30
C LEU A 40 -4.37 3.50 13.99
N VAL A 41 -4.75 2.73 12.96
CA VAL A 41 -6.15 2.56 12.59
C VAL A 41 -6.94 1.83 13.69
N ALA A 42 -6.37 0.81 14.33
CA ALA A 42 -7.03 0.15 15.45
C ALA A 42 -7.33 1.13 16.59
N ALA A 43 -6.37 1.98 16.95
CA ALA A 43 -6.56 3.03 17.95
C ALA A 43 -7.64 4.02 17.51
N LEU A 44 -7.58 4.52 16.27
CA LEU A 44 -8.58 5.45 15.74
C LEU A 44 -9.97 4.83 15.64
N PHE A 45 -10.07 3.56 15.25
CA PHE A 45 -11.34 2.81 15.19
C PHE A 45 -11.98 2.76 16.58
N LEU A 46 -11.21 2.44 17.63
CA LEU A 46 -11.70 2.41 19.00
C LEU A 46 -12.06 3.81 19.51
N MET A 47 -11.22 4.82 19.26
CA MET A 47 -11.45 6.20 19.72
C MET A 47 -12.62 6.90 19.03
N THR A 48 -12.95 6.49 17.80
CA THR A 48 -14.01 7.11 16.99
C THR A 48 -15.28 6.25 16.91
N ASP A 49 -15.34 5.16 17.67
CA ASP A 49 -16.42 4.17 17.63
C ASP A 49 -16.71 3.64 16.21
N GLY A 50 -15.65 3.32 15.46
CA GLY A 50 -15.73 2.86 14.07
C GLY A 50 -15.89 3.96 13.02
N GLY A 51 -15.60 5.23 13.36
CA GLY A 51 -15.64 6.36 12.41
C GLY A 51 -14.47 6.39 11.44
N VAL A 52 -13.41 5.68 11.78
CA VAL A 52 -12.25 5.45 10.96
C VAL A 52 -12.10 3.95 10.79
N LYS A 53 -11.89 3.50 9.56
CA LYS A 53 -11.62 2.09 9.24
C LYS A 53 -10.37 1.97 8.37
N GLY A 54 -9.79 0.78 8.32
CA GLY A 54 -8.67 0.49 7.44
C GLY A 54 -8.90 -0.79 6.67
N ARG A 55 -9.03 -0.65 5.35
CA ARG A 55 -8.93 -1.79 4.42
C ARG A 55 -7.60 -1.72 3.69
N PHE A 56 -6.62 -2.39 4.27
CA PHE A 56 -5.29 -2.54 3.70
C PHE A 56 -5.18 -3.81 2.85
N TRP A 57 -4.17 -3.87 1.99
CA TRP A 57 -3.99 -4.95 1.03
C TRP A 57 -3.91 -6.34 1.68
N LEU A 58 -3.04 -6.48 2.69
CA LEU A 58 -3.07 -7.64 3.58
C LEU A 58 -4.13 -7.35 4.64
N ASN A 59 -5.15 -8.20 4.73
CA ASN A 59 -6.16 -8.11 5.77
C ASN A 59 -6.61 -9.51 6.19
N TRP A 60 -6.91 -9.68 7.47
CA TRP A 60 -7.52 -10.90 7.99
C TRP A 60 -9.01 -10.67 8.15
N LYS A 61 -9.77 -11.07 7.13
CA LYS A 61 -11.23 -10.93 7.09
C LYS A 61 -11.89 -12.17 7.68
N THR A 62 -12.74 -11.95 8.68
CA THR A 62 -13.63 -12.98 9.24
C THR A 62 -15.07 -12.55 9.01
N CYS A 63 -15.93 -13.46 8.57
CA CYS A 63 -17.36 -13.19 8.41
C CYS A 63 -18.15 -14.27 9.12
N GLN A 64 -19.22 -13.85 9.80
CA GLN A 64 -20.15 -14.73 10.49
C GLN A 64 -21.55 -14.37 10.06
N SER A 65 -22.38 -15.37 9.77
CA SER A 65 -23.80 -15.17 9.51
C SER A 65 -24.45 -14.57 10.74
N ALA A 66 -25.20 -13.49 10.54
CA ALA A 66 -25.92 -12.83 11.62
C ALA A 66 -27.32 -12.48 11.15
N SER A 67 -28.33 -12.75 11.98
CA SER A 67 -29.62 -12.09 11.81
C SER A 67 -29.48 -10.70 12.39
N LEU A 68 -29.72 -9.66 11.58
CA LEU A 68 -29.81 -8.30 12.09
C LEU A 68 -31.03 -8.21 13.02
N LYS A 69 -30.80 -8.34 14.32
CA LYS A 69 -31.81 -8.05 15.33
C LYS A 69 -32.08 -6.55 15.31
N GLY A 70 -33.33 -6.14 15.06
CA GLY A 70 -33.78 -4.77 15.32
C GLY A 70 -34.05 -3.88 14.10
N THR A 71 -33.82 -4.34 12.87
CA THR A 71 -34.32 -3.63 11.69
C THR A 71 -35.76 -4.06 11.41
N GLY A 72 -36.74 -3.39 12.02
CA GLY A 72 -38.15 -3.51 11.63
C GLY A 72 -38.45 -2.95 10.23
N ASP A 73 -37.41 -2.67 9.43
CA ASP A 73 -37.49 -2.16 8.08
C ASP A 73 -37.67 -3.33 7.08
N PRO A 74 -38.83 -3.42 6.41
CA PRO A 74 -39.12 -4.49 5.45
C PRO A 74 -38.18 -4.49 4.23
N VAL A 75 -37.46 -3.39 3.97
CA VAL A 75 -36.49 -3.31 2.86
C VAL A 75 -35.18 -4.02 3.21
N LEU A 76 -34.77 -4.04 4.48
CA LEU A 76 -33.52 -4.67 4.93
C LEU A 76 -33.70 -6.16 5.26
N SER A 77 -34.93 -6.60 5.58
CA SER A 77 -35.23 -7.99 5.92
C SER A 77 -35.13 -8.97 4.74
N ARG A 78 -35.04 -8.48 3.50
CA ARG A 78 -34.88 -9.31 2.28
C ARG A 78 -33.46 -9.80 2.02
N TYR A 79 -32.49 -9.32 2.79
CA TYR A 79 -31.07 -9.64 2.61
C TYR A 79 -30.63 -10.69 3.64
N ASP A 80 -29.84 -11.65 3.18
CA ASP A 80 -29.09 -12.55 4.07
C ASP A 80 -27.83 -11.83 4.52
N TRP A 81 -27.74 -11.58 5.83
CA TRP A 81 -26.70 -10.74 6.40
C TRP A 81 -25.51 -11.54 6.95
N GLN A 82 -24.32 -11.09 6.60
CA GLN A 82 -23.07 -11.55 7.17
C GLN A 82 -22.35 -10.37 7.80
N VAL A 83 -22.04 -10.49 9.09
CA VAL A 83 -21.20 -9.50 9.78
C VAL A 83 -19.75 -9.89 9.55
N CYS A 84 -19.04 -9.02 8.86
CA CYS A 84 -17.63 -9.16 8.58
C CYS A 84 -16.81 -8.19 9.45
N ALA A 85 -15.66 -8.66 9.89
CA ALA A 85 -14.68 -7.84 10.59
C ALA A 85 -13.28 -8.12 10.02
N THR A 86 -12.50 -7.06 9.84
CA THR A 86 -11.05 -7.15 9.67
C THR A 86 -10.38 -6.84 10.99
N SER A 87 -9.41 -7.68 11.36
CA SER A 87 -8.67 -7.53 12.61
C SER A 87 -7.17 -7.59 12.40
N PHE A 88 -6.45 -7.01 13.36
CA PHE A 88 -5.00 -7.02 13.45
C PHE A 88 -4.58 -7.37 14.86
N PHE A 89 -3.90 -8.51 15.02
CA PHE A 89 -3.60 -9.11 16.33
C PHE A 89 -4.82 -9.16 17.27
N GLY A 90 -6.00 -9.47 16.72
CA GLY A 90 -7.26 -9.55 17.47
C GLY A 90 -7.99 -8.21 17.68
N LEU A 91 -7.38 -7.07 17.34
CA LEU A 91 -8.03 -5.76 17.41
C LEU A 91 -8.81 -5.47 16.13
N PRO A 92 -10.10 -5.07 16.21
CA PRO A 92 -10.89 -4.74 15.03
C PRO A 92 -10.39 -3.42 14.40
N VAL A 93 -10.25 -3.41 13.07
CA VAL A 93 -9.90 -2.21 12.29
C VAL A 93 -10.95 -1.83 11.24
N ALA A 94 -11.89 -2.73 10.98
CA ALA A 94 -13.13 -2.42 10.28
C ALA A 94 -14.19 -3.47 10.64
N ARG A 95 -15.44 -3.06 10.72
CA ARG A 95 -16.61 -3.94 10.83
C ARG A 95 -17.66 -3.48 9.83
N TRP A 96 -18.30 -4.42 9.14
CA TRP A 96 -19.38 -4.12 8.21
C TRP A 96 -20.33 -5.30 8.08
N ALA A 97 -21.61 -5.02 7.85
CA ALA A 97 -22.61 -6.00 7.49
C ALA A 97 -22.71 -6.07 5.96
N ALA A 98 -22.48 -7.25 5.38
CA ALA A 98 -22.69 -7.54 3.97
C ALA A 98 -23.99 -8.33 3.82
N GLY A 99 -24.98 -7.73 3.16
CA GLY A 99 -26.25 -8.34 2.82
C GLY A 99 -26.27 -8.80 1.38
N THR A 100 -26.72 -10.03 1.13
CA THR A 100 -26.98 -10.55 -0.22
C THR A 100 -28.45 -10.91 -0.36
N SER A 101 -29.09 -10.46 -1.42
CA SER A 101 -30.48 -10.79 -1.73
C SER A 101 -30.56 -11.23 -3.18
N THR A 102 -31.10 -12.43 -3.43
CA THR A 102 -31.34 -12.93 -4.78
C THR A 102 -32.81 -12.70 -5.11
N ASP A 103 -33.07 -11.92 -6.15
CA ASP A 103 -34.43 -11.76 -6.65
C ASP A 103 -34.92 -13.09 -7.23
N ALA A 104 -36.01 -13.60 -6.69
CA ALA A 104 -36.60 -14.88 -7.08
C ALA A 104 -37.08 -14.89 -8.54
N GLN A 105 -37.43 -13.73 -9.12
CA GLN A 105 -37.94 -13.62 -10.49
C GLN A 105 -36.83 -13.44 -11.53
N SER A 106 -35.88 -12.53 -11.29
CA SER A 106 -34.81 -12.23 -12.25
C SER A 106 -33.52 -13.01 -12.02
N LYS A 107 -33.40 -13.73 -10.90
CA LYS A 107 -32.13 -14.29 -10.37
C LYS A 107 -31.02 -13.24 -10.20
N ALA A 108 -31.35 -11.95 -10.25
CA ALA A 108 -30.38 -10.89 -10.06
C ALA A 108 -29.93 -10.85 -8.60
N VAL A 109 -28.62 -10.86 -8.39
CA VAL A 109 -28.02 -10.77 -7.06
C VAL A 109 -27.81 -9.31 -6.70
N SER A 110 -28.46 -8.87 -5.62
CA SER A 110 -28.29 -7.55 -5.03
C SER A 110 -27.36 -7.67 -3.82
N THR A 111 -26.32 -6.84 -3.75
CA THR A 111 -25.39 -6.78 -2.61
C THR A 111 -25.47 -5.41 -1.94
N LEU A 112 -25.50 -5.40 -0.61
CA LEU A 112 -25.49 -4.19 0.19
C LEU A 112 -24.41 -4.33 1.27
N SER A 113 -23.59 -3.31 1.47
CA SER A 113 -22.60 -3.27 2.55
C SER A 113 -22.87 -2.05 3.41
N ILE A 114 -23.04 -2.26 4.72
CA ILE A 114 -23.26 -1.20 5.70
C ILE A 114 -22.13 -1.24 6.72
N ASP A 115 -21.51 -0.09 7.00
CA ASP A 115 -20.48 -0.01 8.03
C ASP A 115 -21.08 -0.15 9.43
N LEU A 116 -20.33 -0.80 10.32
CA LEU A 116 -20.71 -1.00 11.71
C LEU A 116 -19.74 -0.28 12.64
N ASP A 117 -20.26 0.19 13.77
CA ASP A 117 -19.46 0.73 14.88
C ASP A 117 -18.66 -0.38 15.60
N SER A 118 -17.98 -0.03 16.69
CA SER A 118 -17.18 -0.99 17.46
C SER A 118 -18.03 -2.08 18.13
N ASN A 119 -19.27 -1.74 18.48
CA ASN A 119 -20.24 -2.58 19.16
C ASN A 119 -21.10 -3.43 18.20
N GLY A 120 -21.02 -3.15 16.89
CA GLY A 120 -21.81 -3.83 15.85
C GLY A 120 -23.12 -3.15 15.50
N ASN A 121 -23.38 -1.91 15.95
CA ASN A 121 -24.52 -1.13 15.48
C ASN A 121 -24.23 -0.47 14.14
N PHE A 122 -25.27 -0.09 13.42
CA PHE A 122 -25.12 0.59 12.14
C PHE A 122 -24.50 1.95 12.29
N ARG A 123 -23.59 2.23 11.36
CA ARG A 123 -23.00 3.55 11.21
C ARG A 123 -23.22 4.05 9.80
N THR A 124 -23.55 5.33 9.70
CA THR A 124 -23.84 5.97 8.42
C THR A 124 -22.59 6.22 7.57
N ALA A 125 -21.45 6.47 8.21
CA ALA A 125 -20.21 6.71 7.49
C ALA A 125 -18.98 6.37 8.34
N ALA A 126 -17.98 5.78 7.69
CA ALA A 126 -16.65 5.54 8.23
C ALA A 126 -15.60 5.88 7.16
N LEU A 127 -14.61 6.71 7.52
CA LEU A 127 -13.53 7.08 6.61
C LEU A 127 -12.54 5.92 6.50
N ASP A 128 -12.36 5.40 5.29
CA ASP A 128 -11.37 4.36 5.01
C ASP A 128 -9.99 4.98 4.75
N LEU A 129 -9.00 4.61 5.58
CA LEU A 129 -7.62 5.10 5.48
C LEU A 129 -6.71 4.19 4.64
N GLY A 130 -7.25 3.17 3.96
CA GLY A 130 -6.47 2.26 3.12
C GLY A 130 -5.61 2.97 2.06
N PHE A 131 -6.07 4.12 1.53
CA PHE A 131 -5.32 4.89 0.53
C PHE A 131 -4.02 5.50 1.08
N LEU A 132 -3.90 5.71 2.40
CA LEU A 132 -2.68 6.28 2.99
C LEU A 132 -1.50 5.30 2.96
N GLN A 133 -1.75 4.01 2.76
CA GLN A 133 -0.73 2.97 2.86
C GLN A 133 0.48 3.21 1.97
N VAL A 134 0.24 3.51 0.69
CA VAL A 134 1.31 3.76 -0.28
C VAL A 134 2.01 5.08 0.00
N LEU A 135 1.25 6.13 0.38
CA LEU A 135 1.79 7.45 0.67
C LEU A 135 2.75 7.39 1.87
N VAL A 136 2.34 6.75 2.96
CA VAL A 136 3.17 6.62 4.16
C VAL A 136 4.41 5.78 3.87
N LEU A 137 4.30 4.70 3.09
CA LEU A 137 5.45 3.91 2.67
C LEU A 137 6.44 4.72 1.81
N ALA A 138 5.93 5.51 0.87
CA ALA A 138 6.74 6.37 0.01
C ALA A 138 7.46 7.46 0.84
N THR A 139 6.76 8.10 1.77
CA THR A 139 7.35 9.09 2.68
C THR A 139 8.40 8.48 3.59
N TYR A 140 8.13 7.30 4.16
CA TYR A 140 9.10 6.57 4.98
C TYR A 140 10.38 6.28 4.18
N LEU A 141 10.25 5.74 2.96
CA LEU A 141 11.42 5.44 2.13
C LEU A 141 12.16 6.70 1.70
N LEU A 142 11.43 7.79 1.40
CA LEU A 142 12.03 9.09 1.09
C LEU A 142 12.91 9.59 2.24
N VAL A 143 12.38 9.58 3.46
CA VAL A 143 13.09 10.05 4.66
C VAL A 143 14.28 9.14 4.95
N MET A 144 14.06 7.83 4.98
CA MET A 144 15.10 6.88 5.36
C MET A 144 16.24 6.82 4.35
N GLU A 145 15.93 6.69 3.06
CA GLU A 145 16.96 6.65 2.02
C GLU A 145 17.58 8.03 1.79
N GLY A 146 16.81 9.11 1.96
CA GLY A 146 17.31 10.48 1.85
C GLY A 146 18.30 10.83 2.96
N ALA A 147 18.03 10.43 4.20
CA ALA A 147 18.87 10.77 5.35
C ALA A 147 19.99 9.74 5.63
N PHE A 148 19.74 8.45 5.40
CA PHE A 148 20.63 7.37 5.86
C PHE A 148 21.14 6.48 4.73
N SER A 149 20.80 6.76 3.47
CA SER A 149 21.08 5.88 2.31
C SER A 149 20.49 4.47 2.43
N ARG A 150 19.66 4.19 3.44
CA ARG A 150 19.06 2.89 3.67
C ARG A 150 17.75 3.01 4.42
N SER A 151 16.83 2.13 4.09
CA SER A 151 15.66 1.82 4.90
C SER A 151 16.00 0.74 5.93
N LEU A 152 15.11 0.48 6.89
CA LEU A 152 15.30 -0.59 7.87
C LEU A 152 15.48 -1.96 7.19
N GLY A 153 14.62 -2.29 6.22
CA GLY A 153 14.70 -3.55 5.49
C GLY A 153 16.01 -3.68 4.70
N LYS A 154 16.49 -2.58 4.10
CA LYS A 154 17.80 -2.54 3.46
C LYS A 154 18.94 -2.72 4.46
N GLY A 155 18.85 -2.10 5.62
CA GLY A 155 19.81 -2.28 6.73
C GLY A 155 19.92 -3.73 7.17
N VAL A 156 18.79 -4.42 7.37
CA VAL A 156 18.77 -5.86 7.75
C VAL A 156 19.45 -6.75 6.72
N LEU A 157 19.35 -6.40 5.43
CA LEU A 157 19.92 -7.19 4.33
C LEU A 157 21.27 -6.65 3.83
N ALA A 158 21.90 -5.76 4.60
CA ALA A 158 23.17 -5.12 4.29
C ALA A 158 23.18 -4.48 2.89
N LEU A 159 22.10 -3.77 2.55
CA LEU A 159 21.94 -3.01 1.32
C LEU A 159 22.00 -1.51 1.60
N PHE A 160 22.64 -0.78 0.69
CA PHE A 160 22.73 0.67 0.72
C PHE A 160 22.41 1.26 -0.65
N VAL A 161 21.84 2.46 -0.64
CA VAL A 161 21.62 3.28 -1.82
C VAL A 161 22.75 4.28 -1.92
N HIS A 162 23.52 4.21 -2.99
CA HIS A 162 24.60 5.15 -3.27
C HIS A 162 24.18 6.12 -4.36
N ASP A 163 24.68 7.34 -4.27
CA ASP A 163 24.71 8.26 -5.40
C ASP A 163 25.80 7.79 -6.38
N GLU A 164 25.49 7.69 -7.68
CA GLU A 164 26.46 7.30 -8.70
C GLU A 164 27.62 8.31 -8.85
N LEU A 165 27.37 9.59 -8.56
CA LEU A 165 28.35 10.67 -8.68
C LEU A 165 29.19 10.86 -7.40
N ASP A 166 28.68 10.43 -6.25
CA ASP A 166 29.34 10.60 -4.95
C ASP A 166 28.97 9.45 -4.00
N TRP A 167 29.64 8.32 -4.18
CA TRP A 167 29.28 7.09 -3.48
C TRP A 167 29.62 7.08 -1.99
N HIS A 168 30.52 7.95 -1.53
CA HIS A 168 30.93 8.09 -0.13
C HIS A 168 29.93 8.92 0.69
N ARG A 169 29.06 9.67 0.03
CA ARG A 169 28.06 10.49 0.70
C ARG A 169 27.03 9.62 1.40
N GLU A 170 26.83 9.88 2.69
CA GLU A 170 25.67 9.37 3.41
C GLU A 170 24.41 10.16 3.04
N GLY A 171 23.32 9.43 2.80
CA GLY A 171 22.07 9.98 2.31
C GLY A 171 22.10 10.31 0.82
N LEU A 172 20.93 10.67 0.31
CA LEU A 172 20.74 11.11 -1.07
C LEU A 172 20.38 12.60 -1.07
N ALA A 173 20.83 13.32 -2.09
CA ALA A 173 20.30 14.65 -2.36
C ALA A 173 18.76 14.58 -2.48
N LEU A 174 18.06 15.52 -1.86
CA LEU A 174 16.58 15.51 -1.79
C LEU A 174 15.95 15.34 -3.17
N GLN A 175 16.48 16.03 -4.19
CA GLN A 175 16.00 15.91 -5.57
C GLN A 175 16.08 14.47 -6.10
N LYS A 176 17.20 13.77 -5.87
CA LYS A 176 17.39 12.37 -6.29
C LYS A 176 16.48 11.43 -5.50
N ALA A 177 16.40 11.62 -4.18
CA ALA A 177 15.52 10.82 -3.32
C ALA A 177 14.05 10.94 -3.73
N VAL A 178 13.57 12.17 -3.98
CA VAL A 178 12.21 12.44 -4.45
C VAL A 178 11.97 11.83 -5.83
N CYS A 179 12.87 12.06 -6.78
CA CYS A 179 12.77 11.50 -8.13
C CYS A 179 12.67 9.97 -8.09
N ARG A 180 13.54 9.33 -7.29
CA ARG A 180 13.55 7.89 -7.07
C ARG A 180 12.22 7.38 -6.52
N GLN A 181 11.67 7.99 -5.47
CA GLN A 181 10.38 7.54 -4.93
C GLN A 181 9.22 7.78 -5.89
N LEU A 182 9.19 8.93 -6.59
CA LEU A 182 8.13 9.23 -7.56
C LEU A 182 8.09 8.17 -8.68
N VAL A 183 9.24 7.84 -9.27
CA VAL A 183 9.33 6.81 -10.31
C VAL A 183 9.00 5.44 -9.73
N LYS A 184 9.47 5.13 -8.52
CA LYS A 184 9.19 3.85 -7.85
C LYS A 184 7.69 3.64 -7.61
N PHE A 185 6.97 4.67 -7.20
CA PHE A 185 5.55 4.60 -6.87
C PHE A 185 4.60 5.05 -7.99
N LEU A 186 5.12 5.40 -9.17
CA LEU A 186 4.33 5.91 -10.30
C LEU A 186 3.14 5.00 -10.65
N GLY A 187 3.35 3.68 -10.68
CA GLY A 187 2.27 2.72 -10.97
C GLY A 187 1.20 2.61 -9.88
N TYR A 188 1.50 2.99 -8.63
CA TYR A 188 0.56 2.97 -7.52
C TYR A 188 -0.25 4.26 -7.38
N LEU A 189 0.18 5.36 -8.01
CA LEU A 189 -0.48 6.65 -7.89
C LEU A 189 -1.95 6.60 -8.33
N PRO A 190 -2.32 6.00 -9.49
CA PRO A 190 -3.73 5.92 -9.88
C PRO A 190 -4.58 5.14 -8.89
N ALA A 191 -4.09 4.01 -8.37
CA ALA A 191 -4.81 3.22 -7.38
C ALA A 191 -5.02 3.98 -6.07
N THR A 192 -4.00 4.75 -5.65
CA THR A 192 -4.06 5.61 -4.46
C THR A 192 -5.10 6.71 -4.62
N LEU A 193 -5.12 7.39 -5.77
CA LEU A 193 -6.09 8.47 -6.06
C LEU A 193 -7.51 7.94 -6.16
N VAL A 194 -7.72 6.82 -6.84
CA VAL A 194 -9.03 6.15 -6.94
C VAL A 194 -9.51 5.70 -5.56
N GLY A 195 -8.63 5.10 -4.75
CA GLY A 195 -8.93 4.71 -3.37
C GLY A 195 -9.31 5.90 -2.49
N ALA A 196 -8.56 7.00 -2.58
CA ALA A 196 -8.86 8.23 -1.86
C ALA A 196 -10.23 8.81 -2.29
N PHE A 197 -10.49 8.88 -3.60
CA PHE A 197 -11.77 9.35 -4.13
C PHE A 197 -12.94 8.57 -3.55
N PHE A 198 -12.89 7.23 -3.57
CA PHE A 198 -13.95 6.39 -3.01
C PHE A 198 -14.06 6.50 -1.48
N ALA A 199 -12.94 6.61 -0.77
CA ALA A 199 -12.93 6.82 0.68
C ALA A 199 -13.66 8.13 1.05
N PHE A 200 -13.37 9.23 0.35
CA PHE A 200 -14.04 10.51 0.60
C PHE A 200 -15.49 10.55 0.12
N GLN A 201 -15.82 9.87 -0.97
CA GLN A 201 -17.20 9.71 -1.45
C GLN A 201 -18.06 9.00 -0.41
N THR A 202 -17.62 7.81 0.02
CA THR A 202 -18.35 6.98 1.00
C THR A 202 -18.42 7.62 2.38
N TRP A 203 -17.43 8.44 2.76
CA TRP A 203 -17.47 9.17 4.02
C TRP A 203 -18.49 10.32 4.03
N LYS A 204 -18.77 10.94 2.87
CA LYS A 204 -19.73 12.05 2.74
C LYS A 204 -21.17 11.60 2.52
N THR A 205 -21.39 10.36 2.09
CA THR A 205 -22.72 9.86 1.72
C THR A 205 -23.32 9.00 2.83
N VAL A 206 -24.64 9.13 3.03
CA VAL A 206 -25.43 8.21 3.86
C VAL A 206 -25.44 6.82 3.17
N PRO A 207 -25.46 5.69 3.89
CA PRO A 207 -25.40 4.37 3.26
C PRO A 207 -26.57 4.21 2.29
N ALA A 208 -26.27 4.17 1.01
CA ALA A 208 -27.24 3.88 -0.04
C ALA A 208 -27.26 2.36 -0.29
N PRO A 209 -28.43 1.76 -0.59
CA PRO A 209 -28.58 0.33 -0.89
C PRO A 209 -27.69 -0.17 -2.03
N THR A 210 -27.24 0.74 -2.90
CA THR A 210 -26.26 0.51 -3.95
C THR A 210 -25.42 1.78 -4.11
N LEU A 211 -24.10 1.69 -3.94
CA LEU A 211 -23.24 2.61 -4.69
C LEU A 211 -23.40 2.20 -6.15
N ASN A 212 -24.18 2.97 -6.91
CA ASN A 212 -24.28 2.81 -8.36
C ASN A 212 -22.97 3.27 -8.97
N TYR A 213 -21.95 2.41 -8.91
CA TYR A 213 -20.71 2.65 -9.63
C TYR A 213 -21.02 2.61 -11.12
N SER A 214 -20.64 3.67 -11.82
CA SER A 214 -20.70 3.66 -13.28
C SER A 214 -19.78 2.57 -13.82
N ARG A 215 -20.10 2.00 -15.00
CA ARG A 215 -19.18 1.07 -15.68
C ARG A 215 -17.78 1.68 -15.87
N LEU A 216 -17.72 2.99 -16.06
CA LEU A 216 -16.48 3.75 -16.18
C LEU A 216 -15.66 3.71 -14.89
N GLU A 217 -16.28 3.94 -13.72
CA GLU A 217 -15.60 3.87 -12.43
C GLU A 217 -15.02 2.48 -12.15
N ILE A 218 -15.75 1.43 -12.51
CA ILE A 218 -15.26 0.04 -12.38
C ILE A 218 -14.04 -0.19 -13.29
N VAL A 219 -14.10 0.25 -14.55
CA VAL A 219 -12.99 0.11 -15.49
C VAL A 219 -11.76 0.89 -15.03
N ILE A 220 -11.94 2.12 -14.53
CA ILE A 220 -10.86 2.94 -13.99
C ILE A 220 -10.22 2.26 -12.78
N ALA A 221 -11.02 1.75 -11.83
CA ALA A 221 -10.51 1.05 -10.66
C ALA A 221 -9.73 -0.22 -11.04
N PHE A 222 -10.22 -0.97 -12.03
CA PHE A 222 -9.54 -2.15 -12.54
C PHE A 222 -8.21 -1.79 -13.22
N ALA A 223 -8.20 -0.78 -14.10
CA ALA A 223 -6.99 -0.31 -14.77
C ALA A 223 -5.94 0.21 -13.78
N ALA A 224 -6.37 0.98 -12.78
CA ALA A 224 -5.50 1.48 -11.73
C ALA A 224 -4.89 0.33 -10.90
N SER A 225 -5.69 -0.70 -10.58
CA SER A 225 -5.22 -1.89 -9.85
C SER A 225 -4.25 -2.72 -10.68
N ALA A 226 -4.54 -2.91 -11.98
CA ALA A 226 -3.64 -3.60 -12.89
C ALA A 226 -2.29 -2.89 -13.00
N LEU A 227 -2.28 -1.55 -13.12
CA LEU A 227 -1.05 -0.76 -13.16
C LEU A 227 -0.23 -0.90 -11.87
N ALA A 228 -0.89 -0.89 -10.70
CA ALA A 228 -0.24 -1.07 -9.41
C ALA A 228 0.45 -2.44 -9.25
N ILE A 229 0.03 -3.46 -10.02
CA ILE A 229 0.64 -4.80 -10.05
C ILE A 229 1.70 -4.90 -11.15
N LEU A 230 1.39 -4.42 -12.36
CA LEU A 230 2.29 -4.53 -13.51
C LEU A 230 3.57 -3.72 -13.31
N TRP A 231 3.48 -2.55 -12.67
CA TRP A 231 4.62 -1.68 -12.41
C TRP A 231 5.72 -2.32 -11.56
N PRO A 232 5.44 -2.83 -10.34
CA PRO A 232 6.47 -3.53 -9.54
C PRO A 232 6.96 -4.81 -10.22
N CYS A 233 6.10 -5.54 -10.94
CA CYS A 233 6.50 -6.73 -11.70
C CYS A 233 7.51 -6.39 -12.81
N TRP A 234 7.27 -5.30 -13.54
CA TRP A 234 8.20 -4.80 -14.55
C TRP A 234 9.55 -4.41 -13.92
N ILE A 235 9.53 -3.67 -12.80
CA ILE A 235 10.75 -3.32 -12.06
C ILE A 235 11.50 -4.59 -11.63
N ALA A 236 10.81 -5.56 -11.04
CA ALA A 236 11.41 -6.82 -10.62
C ALA A 236 12.03 -7.59 -11.80
N LEU A 237 11.34 -7.64 -12.95
CA LEU A 237 11.84 -8.26 -14.16
C LEU A 237 13.10 -7.57 -14.68
N THR A 238 13.14 -6.22 -14.67
CA THR A 238 14.35 -5.50 -15.11
C THR A 238 15.57 -5.83 -14.24
N VAL A 239 15.37 -5.96 -12.93
CA VAL A 239 16.42 -6.37 -11.98
C VAL A 239 16.82 -7.84 -12.19
N ALA A 240 15.84 -8.72 -12.46
CA ALA A 240 16.11 -10.13 -12.76
C ALA A 240 16.98 -10.30 -14.02
N LEU A 241 16.79 -9.43 -15.01
CA LEU A 241 17.58 -9.37 -16.24
C LEU A 241 18.95 -8.69 -16.07
N GLY A 242 19.34 -8.36 -14.84
CA GLY A 242 20.65 -7.77 -14.51
C GLY A 242 20.75 -6.26 -14.70
N ASN A 243 19.65 -5.59 -15.06
CA ASN A 243 19.65 -4.14 -15.22
C ASN A 243 19.37 -3.42 -13.90
N GLU A 244 19.88 -2.20 -13.77
CA GLU A 244 19.45 -1.31 -12.71
C GLU A 244 17.98 -0.91 -12.91
N PRO A 245 17.15 -0.91 -11.84
CA PRO A 245 15.73 -0.62 -11.99
C PRO A 245 15.54 0.84 -12.44
N ILE A 246 14.43 1.11 -13.13
CA ILE A 246 14.20 2.42 -13.75
C ILE A 246 14.27 3.60 -12.75
N HIS A 247 13.82 3.40 -11.52
CA HIS A 247 13.86 4.44 -10.49
C HIS A 247 15.29 4.76 -10.01
N ASP A 248 16.19 3.77 -10.05
CA ASP A 248 17.60 3.94 -9.72
C ASP A 248 18.31 4.67 -10.89
N ARG A 249 18.07 4.23 -12.13
CA ARG A 249 18.63 4.86 -13.36
C ARG A 249 18.22 6.31 -13.56
N VAL A 250 16.95 6.65 -13.36
CA VAL A 250 16.45 8.02 -13.55
C VAL A 250 16.97 8.95 -12.45
N ALA A 251 17.18 8.44 -11.23
CA ALA A 251 17.68 9.23 -10.12
C ALA A 251 19.22 9.34 -10.10
N GLY A 252 19.94 8.56 -10.91
CA GLY A 252 21.40 8.45 -10.85
C GLY A 252 21.86 7.90 -9.50
N THR A 253 21.24 6.80 -9.08
CA THR A 253 21.50 6.11 -7.81
C THR A 253 21.59 4.62 -8.05
N THR A 254 22.34 3.89 -7.22
CA THR A 254 22.48 2.44 -7.33
C THR A 254 22.34 1.76 -5.97
N VAL A 255 21.87 0.50 -5.95
CA VAL A 255 21.75 -0.28 -4.70
C VAL A 255 22.78 -1.39 -4.64
N ARG A 256 23.69 -1.28 -3.68
CA ARG A 256 24.84 -2.17 -3.50
C ARG A 256 24.84 -2.83 -2.13
N VAL A 257 25.56 -3.95 -2.03
CA VAL A 257 25.78 -4.65 -0.76
C VAL A 257 26.88 -3.91 0.01
N LEU A 258 26.71 -3.77 1.32
CA LEU A 258 27.79 -3.33 2.20
C LEU A 258 28.86 -4.44 2.22
N GLU A 259 29.99 -4.20 1.59
CA GLU A 259 31.19 -5.00 1.81
C GLU A 259 31.83 -4.47 3.09
N VAL A 260 31.73 -5.25 4.16
CA VAL A 260 32.56 -5.02 5.34
C VAL A 260 33.91 -5.58 4.95
N ASP A 261 34.92 -4.71 4.79
CA ASP A 261 36.30 -5.14 4.67
C ASP A 261 36.59 -6.12 5.81
N GLN A 262 36.95 -7.37 5.46
CA GLN A 262 37.48 -8.36 6.40
C GLN A 262 38.96 -8.10 6.64
#